data_AF-A7SA10-F1
#
_entry.id   AF-A7SA10-F1
#
_cell.length_a   1.000
_cell.length_b   1.000
_cell.length_c   1.000
_cell.angle_alpha   90.00
_cell.angle_beta   90.00
_cell.angle_gamma   90.00
#
_symmetry.space_group_name_H-M   'P 1'
#
loop_
_entity.id
_entity.type
_entity.pdbx_description
1 polymer ?
#
loop_
_entity_poly.entity_id
_entity_poly.type
_entity_poly.pdbx_seq_one_letter_code
_entity_poly.pdbx_strand_id
1 'polypeptide(L)'
;IRRWMGDFSSIRCVGTYVSRMGQCFSTSLDTVGITVDGIECLEKDDIQTEEKSYTFTDGIGGISSQLARKVTIKIGKDFIPSAFQIRYAGCKGVLAVDKSLGEKQLFCRPSMRKFQSSHRRLEVLQTSRPQAVYLNHQVIMLLSNLGISDDVFMSLLEKTLDNLGGTLLDERLAMRQLSSAVKRGISYRDLFDAGVHLTVEPFFRSLNAAVYRDRLMQLLMKARMQLPLESARLMMGVVDETGVLEYGQVFVQYSAASNDPRSDKEFELSDKRVLKGPVVVTRNPCLHPGDVRRLVAIDTPKLRHLVDCVVFPKTGQRPHPSEMAGGDLDGDLYFVCWYKPLIPSQEISLYDPMDYKAPPKREDRTEITSADMTQYIVDYIRMDILGVIDNSHKALADKLKKGVQSEECLFLAEAHSYAVDAPKTGQWPDLNGLKLPKSYPDFMMKTDKPTYRSKKLLGKLYRSCRSFKKLAEDSAPKEITKPCLDPNLLVAGYRRFLDEAKNVYQEYCLRLDHIMGIYGINT
;
A
#
# COMPACT_ATOMS: atom_id res chain seq x y z
N ILE A 1 2.12 15.75 -30.76
CA ILE A 1 2.56 15.23 -29.44
C ILE A 1 1.68 14.07 -28.94
N ARG A 2 0.34 14.18 -28.83
CA ARG A 2 -0.49 13.14 -28.16
C ARG A 2 -0.77 11.85 -28.96
N ARG A 3 -0.52 11.83 -30.28
CA ARG A 3 -0.87 10.71 -31.19
C ARG A 3 -0.23 9.36 -30.82
N TRP A 4 0.94 9.37 -30.15
CA TRP A 4 1.63 8.12 -29.77
C TRP A 4 0.94 7.37 -28.62
N MET A 5 0.14 8.06 -27.80
CA MET A 5 -0.45 7.49 -26.59
C MET A 5 -1.51 6.43 -26.93
N GLY A 6 -2.36 6.71 -27.91
CA GLY A 6 -3.46 5.85 -28.34
C GLY A 6 -4.59 6.66 -28.97
N ASP A 7 -5.69 5.96 -29.24
CA ASP A 7 -6.94 6.56 -29.69
C ASP A 7 -7.90 6.76 -28.52
N PHE A 8 -8.21 8.03 -28.27
CA PHE A 8 -9.14 8.49 -27.24
C PHE A 8 -10.42 9.11 -27.84
N SER A 9 -10.60 9.01 -29.17
CA SER A 9 -11.68 9.67 -29.91
C SER A 9 -13.08 9.22 -29.50
N SER A 10 -13.21 8.05 -28.87
CA SER A 10 -14.46 7.52 -28.33
C SER A 10 -14.81 8.06 -26.93
N ILE A 11 -13.90 8.75 -26.25
CA ILE A 11 -14.09 9.22 -24.88
C ILE A 11 -14.74 10.61 -24.90
N ARG A 12 -15.91 10.72 -24.25
CA ARG A 12 -16.70 11.96 -24.17
C ARG A 12 -16.60 12.66 -22.80
N CYS A 13 -16.17 11.95 -21.77
CA CYS A 13 -15.94 12.51 -20.45
C CYS A 13 -14.51 13.05 -20.29
N VAL A 14 -14.37 14.35 -19.99
CA VAL A 14 -13.06 15.02 -19.83
C VAL A 14 -12.22 14.37 -18.74
N GLY A 15 -12.82 14.04 -17.59
CA GLY A 15 -12.10 13.39 -16.48
C GLY A 15 -11.57 12.00 -16.85
N THR A 16 -12.39 11.19 -17.54
CA THR A 16 -11.93 9.91 -18.09
C THR A 16 -10.79 10.13 -19.08
N TYR A 17 -10.92 11.08 -20.02
CA TYR A 17 -9.90 11.36 -21.04
C TYR A 17 -8.54 11.72 -20.42
N VAL A 18 -8.53 12.68 -19.49
CA VAL A 18 -7.31 13.09 -18.77
C VAL A 18 -6.73 11.94 -17.96
N SER A 19 -7.58 11.17 -17.26
CA SER A 19 -7.14 9.98 -16.53
C SER A 19 -6.50 8.94 -17.45
N ARG A 20 -7.05 8.72 -18.66
CA ARG A 20 -6.49 7.75 -19.62
C ARG A 20 -5.16 8.21 -20.20
N MET A 21 -5.00 9.50 -20.48
CA MET A 21 -3.69 10.08 -20.83
C MET A 21 -2.67 9.89 -19.70
N GLY A 22 -3.08 10.14 -18.45
CA GLY A 22 -2.24 9.97 -17.25
C GLY A 22 -1.60 8.58 -17.13
N GLN A 23 -2.28 7.54 -17.61
CA GLN A 23 -1.75 6.17 -17.58
C GLN A 23 -0.44 6.02 -18.37
N CYS A 24 -0.23 6.82 -19.42
CA CYS A 24 0.99 6.79 -20.25
C CYS A 24 2.22 7.39 -19.53
N PHE A 25 2.01 8.01 -18.37
CA PHE A 25 3.07 8.58 -17.53
C PHE A 25 3.29 7.77 -16.24
N SER A 26 2.72 6.55 -16.16
CA SER A 26 2.98 5.66 -15.03
C SER A 26 4.44 5.23 -15.05
N THR A 27 5.14 5.35 -13.92
CA THR A 27 6.48 4.76 -13.79
C THR A 27 6.39 3.24 -13.93
N SER A 28 7.05 2.70 -14.96
CA SER A 28 6.97 1.30 -15.35
C SER A 28 8.34 0.75 -15.73
N LEU A 29 8.48 -0.57 -15.71
CA LEU A 29 9.63 -1.29 -16.28
C LEU A 29 9.19 -1.95 -17.59
N ASP A 30 9.88 -1.64 -18.69
CA ASP A 30 9.68 -2.30 -19.98
C ASP A 30 10.19 -3.75 -19.95
N THR A 31 9.44 -4.70 -20.52
CA THR A 31 9.75 -6.14 -20.38
C THR A 31 9.87 -6.89 -21.70
N VAL A 32 8.75 -7.16 -22.36
CA VAL A 32 8.65 -7.98 -23.58
C VAL A 32 7.80 -7.27 -24.63
N GLY A 33 8.09 -7.53 -25.91
CA GLY A 33 7.32 -7.02 -27.04
C GLY A 33 6.42 -8.10 -27.61
N ILE A 34 5.10 -7.92 -27.54
CA ILE A 34 4.11 -8.96 -27.86
C ILE A 34 4.33 -9.55 -29.26
N THR A 35 4.38 -8.68 -30.28
CA THR A 35 4.57 -9.12 -31.67
C THR A 35 5.99 -9.64 -31.93
N VAL A 36 7.01 -8.98 -31.35
CA VAL A 36 8.43 -9.31 -31.58
C VAL A 36 8.80 -10.65 -30.93
N ASP A 37 8.20 -10.96 -29.80
CA ASP A 37 8.48 -12.17 -29.02
C ASP A 37 7.56 -13.35 -29.38
N GLY A 38 6.66 -13.17 -30.37
CA GLY A 38 5.70 -14.18 -30.79
C GLY A 38 4.71 -14.56 -29.69
N ILE A 39 4.28 -13.59 -28.89
CA ILE A 39 3.33 -13.78 -27.80
C ILE A 39 1.91 -13.79 -28.38
N GLU A 40 1.16 -14.83 -28.06
CA GLU A 40 -0.23 -14.97 -28.45
C GLU A 40 -1.14 -14.32 -27.39
N CYS A 41 -1.90 -13.30 -27.80
CA CYS A 41 -2.92 -12.68 -26.97
C CYS A 41 -4.28 -13.32 -27.23
N LEU A 42 -4.75 -14.16 -26.32
CA LEU A 42 -6.05 -14.79 -26.41
C LEU A 42 -7.16 -13.81 -26.02
N GLU A 43 -8.36 -14.03 -26.56
CA GLU A 43 -9.57 -13.33 -26.15
C GLU A 43 -10.27 -14.10 -25.02
N LYS A 44 -10.72 -13.37 -23.99
CA LYS A 44 -11.47 -13.95 -22.87
C LYS A 44 -12.43 -12.92 -22.30
N ASP A 45 -13.71 -13.25 -22.24
CA ASP A 45 -14.76 -12.35 -21.74
C ASP A 45 -14.75 -12.23 -20.23
N ASP A 46 -15.11 -11.06 -19.71
CA ASP A 46 -15.30 -10.87 -18.27
C ASP A 46 -16.33 -11.82 -17.68
N ILE A 47 -16.07 -12.30 -16.47
CA ILE A 47 -17.00 -13.16 -15.72
C ILE A 47 -17.89 -12.24 -14.89
N GLN A 48 -19.19 -12.29 -15.13
CA GLN A 48 -20.17 -11.40 -14.52
C GLN A 48 -21.29 -12.19 -13.84
N THR A 49 -22.05 -11.52 -12.97
CA THR A 49 -23.34 -12.04 -12.50
C THR A 49 -24.32 -12.17 -13.67
N GLU A 50 -25.35 -13.01 -13.54
CA GLU A 50 -26.38 -13.20 -14.58
C GLU A 50 -27.04 -11.87 -15.00
N GLU A 51 -27.30 -11.00 -14.02
CA GLU A 51 -27.87 -9.67 -14.22
C GLU A 51 -26.84 -8.63 -14.73
N LYS A 52 -25.56 -9.00 -14.89
CA LYS A 52 -24.45 -8.12 -15.25
C LYS A 52 -24.28 -6.91 -14.31
N SER A 53 -24.76 -7.03 -13.08
CA SER A 53 -24.62 -6.04 -12.01
C SER A 53 -23.19 -5.95 -11.47
N TYR A 54 -22.47 -7.07 -11.48
CA TYR A 54 -21.09 -7.15 -10.99
C TYR A 54 -20.18 -7.94 -11.92
N THR A 55 -18.89 -7.57 -11.93
CA THR A 55 -17.84 -8.25 -12.69
C THR A 55 -16.81 -8.86 -11.73
N PHE A 56 -16.70 -10.19 -11.71
CA PHE A 56 -15.75 -10.93 -10.87
C PHE A 56 -14.30 -10.81 -11.31
N THR A 57 -14.08 -10.47 -12.57
CA THR A 57 -12.75 -10.40 -13.20
C THR A 57 -12.36 -8.97 -13.58
N ASP A 58 -12.92 -7.95 -12.92
CA ASP A 58 -12.68 -6.55 -13.27
C ASP A 58 -11.19 -6.20 -13.13
N GLY A 59 -10.52 -5.95 -14.26
CA GLY A 59 -9.14 -5.53 -14.29
C GLY A 59 -8.11 -6.66 -14.23
N ILE A 60 -8.50 -7.94 -14.35
CA ILE A 60 -7.55 -9.07 -14.31
C ILE A 60 -7.58 -9.96 -15.54
N GLY A 61 -6.39 -10.36 -15.97
CA GLY A 61 -6.14 -11.34 -17.02
C GLY A 61 -5.15 -12.43 -16.58
N GLY A 62 -4.70 -13.24 -17.54
CA GLY A 62 -3.80 -14.36 -17.29
C GLY A 62 -2.51 -14.27 -18.11
N ILE A 63 -1.43 -14.81 -17.56
CA ILE A 63 -0.12 -14.93 -18.20
C ILE A 63 0.41 -16.35 -18.04
N SER A 64 0.92 -16.95 -19.12
CA SER A 64 1.51 -18.28 -19.06
C SER A 64 2.76 -18.32 -18.17
N SER A 65 3.04 -19.49 -17.59
CA SER A 65 4.17 -19.67 -16.67
C SER A 65 5.52 -19.35 -17.32
N GLN A 66 5.71 -19.72 -18.60
CA GLN A 66 6.94 -19.45 -19.33
C GLN A 66 7.11 -17.95 -19.63
N LEU A 67 6.02 -17.27 -20.01
CA LEU A 67 6.06 -15.83 -20.26
C LEU A 67 6.31 -15.03 -18.97
N ALA A 68 5.67 -15.43 -17.87
CA ALA A 68 5.92 -14.85 -16.55
C ALA A 68 7.40 -14.96 -16.14
N ARG A 69 8.04 -16.11 -16.41
CA ARG A 69 9.50 -16.27 -16.19
C ARG A 69 10.32 -15.30 -17.04
N LYS A 70 9.99 -15.16 -18.33
CA LYS A 70 10.69 -14.22 -19.23
C LYS A 70 10.56 -12.77 -18.76
N VAL A 71 9.35 -12.36 -18.37
CA VAL A 71 9.06 -11.04 -17.78
C VAL A 71 9.88 -10.84 -16.49
N THR A 72 9.92 -11.85 -15.62
CA THR A 72 10.66 -11.83 -14.35
C THR A 72 12.16 -11.58 -14.56
N ILE A 73 12.78 -12.28 -15.52
CA ILE A 73 14.20 -12.11 -15.85
C ILE A 73 14.47 -10.68 -16.32
N LYS A 74 13.57 -10.11 -17.14
CA LYS A 74 13.71 -8.74 -17.67
C LYS A 74 13.62 -7.67 -16.59
N ILE A 75 12.77 -7.87 -15.57
CA ILE A 75 12.66 -6.95 -14.44
C ILE A 75 13.67 -7.22 -13.32
N GLY A 76 14.59 -8.17 -13.51
CA GLY A 76 15.69 -8.44 -12.57
C GLY A 76 15.25 -8.98 -11.21
N LYS A 77 14.23 -9.84 -11.15
CA LYS A 77 13.77 -10.46 -9.90
C LYS A 77 14.30 -11.87 -9.71
N ASP A 78 14.70 -12.17 -8.47
CA ASP A 78 15.25 -13.48 -8.06
C ASP A 78 14.20 -14.61 -8.00
N PHE A 79 12.91 -14.26 -7.98
CA PHE A 79 11.80 -15.19 -7.91
C PHE A 79 10.75 -14.81 -8.94
N ILE A 80 10.01 -15.81 -9.44
CA ILE A 80 8.91 -15.59 -10.38
C ILE A 80 7.66 -15.19 -9.58
N PRO A 81 7.17 -13.95 -9.71
CA PRO A 81 5.93 -13.52 -9.08
C PRO A 81 4.73 -14.27 -9.64
N SER A 82 3.69 -14.42 -8.82
CA SER A 82 2.42 -15.02 -9.23
C SER A 82 1.48 -14.06 -9.94
N ALA A 83 1.71 -12.76 -9.81
CA ALA A 83 0.92 -11.74 -10.47
C ALA A 83 1.76 -10.50 -10.82
N PHE A 84 1.38 -9.82 -11.90
CA PHE A 84 2.05 -8.64 -12.43
C PHE A 84 1.01 -7.56 -12.68
N GLN A 85 1.13 -6.40 -12.02
CA GLN A 85 0.37 -5.22 -12.41
C GLN A 85 1.04 -4.60 -13.63
N ILE A 86 0.25 -4.40 -14.69
CA ILE A 86 0.78 -4.08 -16.01
C ILE A 86 0.17 -2.83 -16.65
N ARG A 87 0.89 -2.33 -17.65
CA ARG A 87 0.36 -1.56 -18.76
C ARG A 87 0.70 -2.29 -20.05
N TYR A 88 -0.29 -2.44 -20.92
CA TYR A 88 -0.08 -3.04 -22.24
C TYR A 88 -1.07 -2.45 -23.23
N ALA A 89 -0.58 -1.78 -24.27
CA ALA A 89 -1.43 -1.02 -25.18
C ALA A 89 -2.33 -0.05 -24.38
N GLY A 90 -3.64 -0.06 -24.63
CA GLY A 90 -4.61 0.67 -23.80
C GLY A 90 -5.15 -0.13 -22.62
N CYS A 91 -4.55 -1.27 -22.28
CA CYS A 91 -4.94 -2.12 -21.15
C CYS A 91 -4.21 -1.73 -19.87
N LYS A 92 -4.98 -1.67 -18.77
CA LYS A 92 -4.52 -1.52 -17.39
C LYS A 92 -5.11 -2.66 -16.57
N GLY A 93 -4.28 -3.31 -15.76
CA GLY A 93 -4.77 -4.32 -14.83
C GLY A 93 -3.67 -5.21 -14.26
N VAL A 94 -4.06 -6.40 -13.81
CA VAL A 94 -3.16 -7.45 -13.34
C VAL A 94 -3.18 -8.63 -14.29
N LEU A 95 -2.02 -9.26 -14.52
CA LEU A 95 -1.92 -10.59 -15.13
C LEU A 95 -1.47 -11.59 -14.07
N ALA A 96 -2.30 -12.58 -13.75
CA ALA A 96 -1.97 -13.67 -12.84
C ALA A 96 -1.44 -14.88 -13.60
N VAL A 97 -0.51 -15.63 -12.99
CA VAL A 97 0.04 -16.84 -13.60
C VAL A 97 -1.06 -17.90 -13.72
N ASP A 98 -1.38 -18.26 -14.97
CA ASP A 98 -2.37 -19.28 -15.29
C ASP A 98 -1.66 -20.49 -15.91
N LYS A 99 -1.81 -21.64 -15.24
CA LYS A 99 -1.21 -22.91 -15.66
C LYS A 99 -1.94 -23.58 -16.82
N SER A 100 -3.15 -23.13 -17.15
CA SER A 100 -3.91 -23.64 -18.30
C SER A 100 -3.46 -23.04 -19.63
N LEU A 101 -2.70 -21.94 -19.59
CA LEU A 101 -2.17 -21.27 -20.78
C LEU A 101 -0.93 -21.97 -21.35
N GLY A 102 -0.85 -22.02 -22.68
CA GLY A 102 0.29 -22.50 -23.44
C GLY A 102 1.52 -21.60 -23.33
N GLU A 103 2.65 -22.11 -23.81
CA GLU A 103 3.95 -21.43 -23.79
C GLU A 103 3.90 -20.12 -24.59
N LYS A 104 4.00 -18.96 -23.93
CA LYS A 104 3.89 -17.60 -24.52
C LYS A 104 2.48 -17.08 -24.80
N GLN A 105 1.49 -17.59 -24.09
CA GLN A 105 0.15 -17.00 -24.10
C GLN A 105 -0.06 -16.01 -22.97
N LEU A 106 -0.90 -15.01 -23.23
CA LEU A 106 -1.56 -14.17 -22.22
C LEU A 106 -2.97 -13.82 -22.71
N PHE A 107 -3.83 -13.34 -21.82
CA PHE A 107 -5.10 -12.72 -22.21
C PHE A 107 -5.37 -11.47 -21.38
N CYS A 108 -5.99 -10.48 -22.02
CA CYS A 108 -6.56 -9.31 -21.36
C CYS A 108 -8.07 -9.31 -21.57
N ARG A 109 -8.82 -9.05 -20.50
CA ARG A 109 -10.29 -8.99 -20.55
C ARG A 109 -10.79 -7.61 -21.01
N PRO A 110 -12.04 -7.48 -21.50
CA PRO A 110 -12.63 -6.20 -21.87
C PRO A 110 -12.51 -5.13 -20.77
N SER A 111 -12.75 -5.49 -19.52
CA SER A 111 -12.62 -4.61 -18.35
C SER A 111 -11.23 -3.96 -18.22
N MET A 112 -10.17 -4.63 -18.69
CA MET A 112 -8.80 -4.10 -18.66
C MET A 112 -8.56 -3.04 -19.74
N ARG A 113 -9.26 -3.12 -20.89
CA ARG A 113 -9.04 -2.25 -22.06
C ARG A 113 -9.72 -0.89 -21.85
N LYS A 114 -8.91 0.13 -21.58
CA LYS A 114 -9.42 1.48 -21.27
C LYS A 114 -9.48 2.42 -22.48
N PHE A 115 -8.70 2.16 -23.52
CA PHE A 115 -8.69 2.86 -24.80
C PHE A 115 -8.01 2.00 -25.88
N GLN A 116 -8.08 2.38 -27.16
CA GLN A 116 -7.40 1.62 -28.22
C GLN A 116 -5.96 2.12 -28.40
N SER A 117 -5.00 1.22 -28.60
CA SER A 117 -3.61 1.59 -28.85
C SER A 117 -2.88 0.55 -29.68
N SER A 118 -1.96 1.02 -30.52
CA SER A 118 -1.05 0.19 -31.32
C SER A 118 0.22 -0.20 -30.56
N HIS A 119 0.43 0.29 -29.32
CA HIS A 119 1.60 -0.04 -28.53
C HIS A 119 1.69 -1.56 -28.27
N ARG A 120 2.90 -2.12 -28.40
CA ARG A 120 3.13 -3.59 -28.38
C ARG A 120 4.01 -4.05 -27.23
N ARG A 121 4.44 -3.17 -26.33
CA ARG A 121 5.28 -3.54 -25.19
C ARG A 121 4.44 -3.78 -23.95
N LEU A 122 4.78 -4.85 -23.23
CA LEU A 122 4.26 -5.13 -21.89
C LEU A 122 5.16 -4.44 -20.88
N GLU A 123 4.56 -3.61 -20.04
CA GLU A 123 5.26 -2.87 -19.00
C GLU A 123 4.73 -3.31 -17.63
N VAL A 124 5.64 -3.49 -16.67
CA VAL A 124 5.31 -3.94 -15.31
C VAL A 124 5.49 -2.78 -14.33
N LEU A 125 4.46 -2.52 -13.53
CA LEU A 125 4.46 -1.48 -12.49
C LEU A 125 4.85 -2.07 -11.13
N GLN A 126 4.22 -3.19 -10.79
CA GLN A 126 4.42 -3.91 -9.55
C GLN A 126 4.16 -5.40 -9.78
N THR A 127 4.62 -6.26 -8.87
CA THR A 127 4.31 -7.68 -8.88
C THR A 127 3.80 -8.12 -7.52
N SER A 128 3.17 -9.29 -7.45
CA SER A 128 2.98 -9.98 -6.17
C SER A 128 4.34 -10.20 -5.49
N ARG A 129 4.36 -10.05 -4.17
CA ARG A 129 5.54 -10.15 -3.31
C ARG A 129 5.11 -10.22 -1.86
N PRO A 130 5.89 -10.83 -0.96
CA PRO A 130 5.59 -10.76 0.46
C PRO A 130 5.73 -9.30 0.91
N GLN A 131 4.70 -8.80 1.60
CA GLN A 131 4.65 -7.42 2.05
C GLN A 131 3.99 -7.32 3.43
N ALA A 132 4.70 -6.70 4.37
CA ALA A 132 4.19 -6.38 5.69
C ALA A 132 2.95 -5.48 5.58
N VAL A 133 2.01 -5.65 6.50
CA VAL A 133 0.81 -4.82 6.59
C VAL A 133 0.77 -4.10 7.92
N TYR A 134 0.15 -2.93 7.90
CA TYR A 134 0.05 -2.05 9.05
C TYR A 134 -1.42 -1.77 9.35
N LEU A 135 -1.74 -1.73 10.63
CA LEU A 135 -2.95 -1.07 11.09
C LEU A 135 -2.81 0.44 10.86
N ASN A 136 -3.95 1.10 10.70
CA ASN A 136 -4.08 2.55 10.63
C ASN A 136 -5.37 2.96 11.34
N HIS A 137 -5.62 4.26 11.47
CA HIS A 137 -6.84 4.76 12.14
C HIS A 137 -8.15 4.14 11.60
N GLN A 138 -8.29 4.01 10.27
CA GLN A 138 -9.49 3.50 9.63
C GLN A 138 -9.76 2.04 10.01
N VAL A 139 -8.79 1.16 9.77
CA VAL A 139 -8.90 -0.27 10.08
C VAL A 139 -9.12 -0.48 11.59
N ILE A 140 -8.43 0.28 12.45
CA ILE A 140 -8.60 0.20 13.90
C ILE A 140 -10.03 0.58 14.31
N MET A 141 -10.60 1.66 13.76
CA MET A 141 -11.98 2.06 14.05
C MET A 141 -12.98 0.99 13.63
N LEU A 142 -12.82 0.40 12.44
CA LEU A 142 -13.71 -0.65 11.95
C LEU A 142 -13.61 -1.94 12.78
N LEU A 143 -12.40 -2.40 13.11
CA LEU A 143 -12.20 -3.58 13.95
C LEU A 143 -12.67 -3.36 15.39
N SER A 144 -12.44 -2.19 15.97
CA SER A 144 -12.97 -1.81 17.29
C SER A 144 -14.50 -1.80 17.29
N ASN A 145 -15.12 -1.31 16.21
CA ASN A 145 -16.57 -1.36 16.03
C ASN A 145 -17.11 -2.80 15.90
N LEU A 146 -16.31 -3.72 15.36
CA LEU A 146 -16.60 -5.16 15.32
C LEU A 146 -16.30 -5.87 16.65
N GLY A 147 -16.13 -5.14 17.75
CA GLY A 147 -16.02 -5.70 19.10
C GLY A 147 -14.65 -6.25 19.47
N ILE A 148 -13.60 -6.00 18.68
CA ILE A 148 -12.25 -6.37 19.06
C ILE A 148 -11.82 -5.53 20.28
N SER A 149 -11.34 -6.21 21.33
CA SER A 149 -10.92 -5.56 22.58
C SER A 149 -9.79 -4.55 22.37
N ASP A 150 -9.90 -3.40 23.05
CA ASP A 150 -8.85 -2.38 23.11
C ASP A 150 -7.48 -2.97 23.51
N ASP A 151 -7.47 -3.96 24.40
CA ASP A 151 -6.25 -4.60 24.92
C ASP A 151 -5.42 -5.27 23.82
N VAL A 152 -6.07 -5.79 22.77
CA VAL A 152 -5.38 -6.37 21.62
C VAL A 152 -4.54 -5.32 20.91
N PHE A 153 -5.10 -4.13 20.70
CA PHE A 153 -4.42 -3.03 20.04
C PHE A 153 -3.36 -2.38 20.94
N MET A 154 -3.63 -2.28 22.25
CA MET A 154 -2.66 -1.79 23.22
C MET A 154 -1.43 -2.72 23.29
N SER A 155 -1.64 -4.05 23.31
CA SER A 155 -0.54 -5.01 23.26
C SER A 155 0.26 -4.95 21.95
N LEU A 156 -0.41 -4.72 20.81
CA LEU A 156 0.27 -4.50 19.53
C LEU A 156 1.10 -3.20 19.53
N LEU A 157 0.59 -2.13 20.16
CA LEU A 157 1.32 -0.89 20.33
C LEU A 157 2.56 -1.09 21.20
N GLU A 158 2.42 -1.72 22.36
CA GLU A 158 3.52 -2.02 23.27
C GLU A 158 4.63 -2.81 22.57
N LYS A 159 4.29 -3.93 21.91
CA LYS A 159 5.25 -4.70 21.11
C LYS A 159 5.92 -3.88 20.01
N THR A 160 5.18 -2.95 19.40
CA THR A 160 5.73 -2.08 18.36
C THR A 160 6.71 -1.07 18.94
N LEU A 161 6.39 -0.47 20.10
CA LEU A 161 7.26 0.47 20.80
C LEU A 161 8.51 -0.23 21.37
N ASP A 162 8.37 -1.44 21.91
CA ASP A 162 9.48 -2.24 22.43
C ASP A 162 10.47 -2.59 21.31
N ASN A 163 9.97 -3.09 20.17
CA ASN A 163 10.81 -3.36 19.00
C ASN A 163 11.49 -2.08 18.49
N LEU A 164 10.78 -0.96 18.49
CA LEU A 164 11.30 0.32 18.05
C LEU A 164 12.38 0.85 19.00
N GLY A 165 12.20 0.74 20.31
CA GLY A 165 13.24 1.07 21.31
C GLY A 165 14.45 0.15 21.19
N GLY A 166 14.22 -1.14 20.95
CA GLY A 166 15.25 -2.14 20.73
C GLY A 166 16.16 -1.82 19.53
N THR A 167 15.65 -1.15 18.49
CA THR A 167 16.49 -0.83 17.30
C THR A 167 17.62 0.14 17.63
N LEU A 168 17.54 0.91 18.72
CA LEU A 168 18.60 1.83 19.13
C LEU A 168 19.75 1.14 19.87
N LEU A 169 19.55 -0.09 20.34
CA LEU A 169 20.48 -0.81 21.22
C LEU A 169 20.91 -2.17 20.66
N ASP A 170 20.04 -2.84 19.92
CA ASP A 170 20.28 -4.14 19.31
C ASP A 170 20.67 -3.96 17.84
N GLU A 171 21.89 -4.39 17.55
CA GLU A 171 22.54 -4.26 16.26
C GLU A 171 21.79 -4.98 15.13
N ARG A 172 21.17 -6.12 15.42
CA ARG A 172 20.38 -6.88 14.44
C ARG A 172 19.06 -6.18 14.15
N LEU A 173 18.41 -5.60 15.16
CA LEU A 173 17.21 -4.80 14.96
C LEU A 173 17.53 -3.50 14.19
N ALA A 174 18.66 -2.86 14.47
CA ALA A 174 19.16 -1.73 13.71
C ALA A 174 19.41 -2.09 12.23
N MET A 175 20.12 -3.18 11.95
CA MET A 175 20.36 -3.70 10.60
C MET A 175 19.06 -3.94 9.84
N ARG A 176 18.08 -4.63 10.45
CA ARG A 176 16.77 -4.90 9.84
C ARG A 176 16.01 -3.61 9.54
N GLN A 177 15.97 -2.68 10.50
CA GLN A 177 15.30 -1.39 10.33
C GLN A 177 15.91 -0.58 9.18
N LEU A 178 17.23 -0.47 9.15
CA LEU A 178 17.96 0.30 8.13
C LEU A 178 17.86 -0.37 6.75
N SER A 179 17.98 -1.69 6.66
CA SER A 179 17.77 -2.45 5.41
C SER A 179 16.37 -2.26 4.84
N SER A 180 15.38 -2.09 5.71
CA SER A 180 13.99 -1.84 5.31
C SER A 180 13.74 -0.36 4.91
N ALA A 181 14.32 0.59 5.64
CA ALA A 181 14.07 2.02 5.48
C ALA A 181 14.99 2.73 4.47
N VAL A 182 16.24 2.29 4.32
CA VAL A 182 17.30 2.98 3.57
C VAL A 182 17.93 2.04 2.53
N LYS A 183 17.17 1.75 1.48
CA LYS A 183 17.57 0.84 0.40
C LYS A 183 18.46 1.52 -0.64
N ARG A 184 19.66 1.95 -0.23
CA ARG A 184 20.64 2.64 -1.11
C ARG A 184 21.79 1.76 -1.60
N GLY A 185 21.61 0.45 -1.63
CA GLY A 185 22.67 -0.50 -2.01
C GLY A 185 23.76 -0.66 -0.95
N ILE A 186 23.49 -0.24 0.29
CA ILE A 186 24.36 -0.46 1.43
C ILE A 186 24.07 -1.87 1.98
N SER A 187 25.11 -2.69 2.05
CA SER A 187 25.06 -3.96 2.78
C SER A 187 25.38 -3.71 4.24
N TYR A 188 24.34 -3.56 5.06
CA TYR A 188 24.50 -3.31 6.50
C TYR A 188 25.17 -4.49 7.22
N ARG A 189 24.95 -5.71 6.72
CA ARG A 189 25.63 -6.91 7.21
C ARG A 189 27.13 -6.89 6.94
N ASP A 190 27.55 -6.59 5.71
CA ASP A 190 28.99 -6.58 5.37
C ASP A 190 29.73 -5.51 6.17
N LEU A 191 29.06 -4.38 6.44
CA LEU A 191 29.59 -3.34 7.33
C LEU A 191 29.77 -3.86 8.76
N PHE A 192 28.76 -4.53 9.32
CA PHE A 192 28.84 -5.13 10.64
C PHE A 192 29.95 -6.19 10.71
N ASP A 193 30.06 -7.06 9.71
CA ASP A 193 31.09 -8.10 9.64
C ASP A 193 32.51 -7.50 9.46
N ALA A 194 32.61 -6.30 8.87
CA ALA A 194 33.83 -5.51 8.81
C ALA A 194 34.14 -4.73 10.11
N GLY A 195 33.32 -4.86 11.16
CA GLY A 195 33.52 -4.22 12.46
C GLY A 195 32.82 -2.86 12.63
N VAL A 196 31.98 -2.44 11.66
CA VAL A 196 31.22 -1.20 11.74
C VAL A 196 29.88 -1.45 12.42
N HIS A 197 29.83 -1.16 13.72
CA HIS A 197 28.62 -1.30 14.53
C HIS A 197 27.66 -0.11 14.34
N LEU A 198 26.49 -0.36 13.76
CA LEU A 198 25.44 0.60 13.42
C LEU A 198 24.82 1.31 14.64
N THR A 199 24.83 0.67 15.80
CA THR A 199 24.35 1.27 17.06
C THR A 199 25.38 2.19 17.73
N VAL A 200 26.65 2.11 17.33
CA VAL A 200 27.77 2.83 17.97
C VAL A 200 28.38 3.87 17.04
N GLU A 201 28.65 3.49 15.78
CA GLU A 201 29.28 4.35 14.79
C GLU A 201 28.43 5.62 14.57
N PRO A 202 29.00 6.83 14.72
CA PRO A 202 28.24 8.09 14.75
C PRO A 202 27.29 8.31 13.59
N PHE A 203 27.69 8.00 12.35
CA PHE A 203 26.84 8.20 11.18
C PHE A 203 25.66 7.23 11.18
N PHE A 204 25.90 5.93 11.36
CA PHE A 204 24.83 4.92 11.37
C PHE A 204 23.92 5.06 12.58
N ARG A 205 24.45 5.41 13.75
CA ARG A 205 23.66 5.71 14.94
C ARG A 205 22.73 6.90 14.70
N SER A 206 23.22 7.95 14.07
CA SER A 206 22.42 9.13 13.70
C SER A 206 21.34 8.80 12.68
N LEU A 207 21.69 8.00 11.67
CA LEU A 207 20.74 7.51 10.67
C LEU A 207 19.64 6.64 11.31
N ASN A 208 20.02 5.73 12.19
CA ASN A 208 19.10 4.85 12.90
C ASN A 208 18.17 5.66 13.82
N ALA A 209 18.69 6.66 14.52
CA ALA A 209 17.89 7.59 15.33
C ALA A 209 16.90 8.41 14.47
N ALA A 210 17.28 8.81 13.26
CA ALA A 210 16.38 9.50 12.33
C ALA A 210 15.22 8.58 11.89
N VAL A 211 15.52 7.33 11.52
CA VAL A 211 14.49 6.34 11.17
C VAL A 211 13.59 6.03 12.37
N TYR A 212 14.17 5.88 13.57
CA TYR A 212 13.42 5.71 14.81
C TYR A 212 12.41 6.85 15.03
N ARG A 213 12.85 8.11 14.90
CA ARG A 213 11.98 9.29 15.06
C ARG A 213 10.86 9.33 14.01
N ASP A 214 11.17 9.03 12.75
CA ASP A 214 10.15 8.95 11.69
C ASP A 214 9.10 7.88 11.99
N ARG A 215 9.52 6.67 12.36
CA ARG A 215 8.60 5.57 12.74
C ARG A 215 7.74 5.94 13.94
N LEU A 216 8.33 6.55 14.97
CA LEU A 216 7.59 7.00 16.15
C LEU A 216 6.56 8.08 15.80
N MET A 217 6.91 9.02 14.90
CA MET A 217 5.97 10.02 14.41
C MET A 217 4.85 9.40 13.56
N GLN A 218 5.13 8.37 12.75
CA GLN A 218 4.11 7.64 12.01
C GLN A 218 3.14 6.89 12.96
N LEU A 219 3.63 6.32 14.06
CA LEU A 219 2.78 5.74 15.10
C LEU A 219 1.91 6.81 15.75
N LEU A 220 2.50 7.94 16.14
CA LEU A 220 1.80 9.04 16.81
C LEU A 220 0.70 9.66 15.93
N MET A 221 0.99 9.92 14.65
CA MET A 221 0.08 10.65 13.75
C MET A 221 -0.92 9.76 13.01
N LYS A 222 -0.61 8.46 12.83
CA LYS A 222 -1.39 7.57 11.95
C LYS A 222 -1.74 6.22 12.60
N ALA A 223 -1.30 5.97 13.84
CA ALA A 223 -1.35 4.66 14.50
C ALA A 223 -0.82 3.53 13.59
N ARG A 224 0.27 3.82 12.86
CA ARG A 224 0.84 2.92 11.86
C ARG A 224 1.59 1.74 12.51
N MET A 225 0.84 0.81 13.09
CA MET A 225 1.37 -0.36 13.80
C MET A 225 1.53 -1.54 12.86
N GLN A 226 2.73 -2.14 12.81
CA GLN A 226 2.98 -3.32 11.98
C GLN A 226 2.31 -4.54 12.60
N LEU A 227 1.60 -5.33 11.79
CA LEU A 227 1.12 -6.63 12.23
C LEU A 227 2.19 -7.71 12.09
N PRO A 228 2.15 -8.77 12.92
CA PRO A 228 3.17 -9.82 12.89
C PRO A 228 3.21 -10.53 11.53
N LEU A 229 4.41 -10.77 11.02
CA LEU A 229 4.61 -11.32 9.68
C LEU A 229 4.09 -12.76 9.58
N GLU A 230 3.96 -13.51 10.65
CA GLU A 230 3.39 -14.85 10.60
C GLU A 230 1.86 -14.86 10.50
N SER A 231 1.20 -13.69 10.62
CA SER A 231 -0.24 -13.58 10.86
C SER A 231 -0.99 -12.51 10.05
N ALA A 232 -0.31 -11.68 9.26
CA ALA A 232 -0.97 -10.72 8.37
C ALA A 232 -0.08 -10.26 7.21
N ARG A 233 -0.68 -9.91 6.07
CA ARG A 233 -0.01 -9.45 4.85
C ARG A 233 -0.83 -8.40 4.11
N LEU A 234 -0.14 -7.60 3.30
CA LEU A 234 -0.76 -6.79 2.26
C LEU A 234 -0.56 -7.52 0.94
N MET A 235 -1.62 -7.94 0.28
CA MET A 235 -1.56 -8.89 -0.83
C MET A 235 -2.26 -8.33 -2.07
N MET A 236 -1.66 -8.52 -3.25
CA MET A 236 -2.32 -8.22 -4.52
C MET A 236 -3.53 -9.15 -4.70
N GLY A 237 -4.68 -8.59 -5.11
CA GLY A 237 -5.85 -9.38 -5.44
C GLY A 237 -5.69 -10.10 -6.77
N VAL A 238 -6.09 -11.37 -6.81
CA VAL A 238 -6.22 -12.16 -8.05
C VAL A 238 -7.50 -13.01 -8.04
N VAL A 239 -7.85 -13.59 -9.18
CA VAL A 239 -9.05 -14.42 -9.36
C VAL A 239 -8.70 -15.89 -9.52
N ASP A 240 -9.55 -16.77 -8.99
CA ASP A 240 -9.51 -18.20 -9.23
C ASP A 240 -10.06 -18.54 -10.63
N GLU A 241 -9.17 -18.64 -11.62
CA GLU A 241 -9.52 -19.08 -12.97
C GLU A 241 -10.03 -20.53 -13.03
N THR A 242 -9.72 -21.37 -12.03
CA THR A 242 -10.09 -22.79 -12.00
C THR A 242 -11.51 -23.03 -11.49
N GLY A 243 -12.08 -22.11 -10.70
CA GLY A 243 -13.45 -22.18 -10.18
C GLY A 243 -13.64 -23.19 -9.05
N VAL A 244 -12.60 -23.43 -8.26
CA VAL A 244 -12.67 -24.31 -7.08
C VAL A 244 -13.09 -23.59 -5.81
N LEU A 245 -12.92 -22.27 -5.75
CA LEU A 245 -13.32 -21.48 -4.59
C LEU A 245 -14.81 -21.14 -4.67
N GLU A 246 -15.51 -21.42 -3.58
CA GLU A 246 -16.89 -21.01 -3.39
C GLU A 246 -16.99 -19.57 -2.84
N TYR A 247 -18.19 -19.00 -2.90
CA TYR A 247 -18.46 -17.70 -2.28
C TYR A 247 -18.20 -17.74 -0.77
N GLY A 248 -17.50 -16.74 -0.23
CA GLY A 248 -17.03 -16.69 1.16
C GLY A 248 -15.65 -17.33 1.39
N GLN A 249 -15.08 -18.00 0.38
CA GLN A 249 -13.76 -18.62 0.46
C GLN A 249 -12.69 -17.76 -0.23
N VAL A 250 -11.45 -17.93 0.19
CA VAL A 250 -10.25 -17.41 -0.50
C VAL A 250 -9.16 -18.48 -0.50
N PHE A 251 -8.21 -18.36 -1.42
CA PHE A 251 -6.93 -19.09 -1.31
C PHE A 251 -5.81 -18.12 -0.98
N VAL A 252 -5.00 -18.47 0.00
CA VAL A 252 -3.84 -17.69 0.43
C VAL A 252 -2.68 -18.64 0.68
N GLN A 253 -1.61 -18.45 -0.08
CA GLN A 253 -0.31 -19.05 0.17
C GLN A 253 0.74 -17.94 0.19
N TYR A 254 1.61 -17.97 1.19
CA TYR A 254 2.53 -16.88 1.47
C TYR A 254 3.94 -17.39 1.73
N SER A 255 4.92 -16.58 1.37
CA SER A 255 6.31 -16.80 1.74
C SER A 255 6.49 -16.59 3.24
N ALA A 256 7.24 -17.49 3.88
CA ALA A 256 7.47 -17.44 5.33
C ALA A 256 8.25 -16.18 5.72
N ALA A 257 8.05 -15.73 6.96
CA ALA A 257 8.94 -14.75 7.55
C ALA A 257 10.34 -15.38 7.71
N SER A 258 11.38 -14.60 7.41
CA SER A 258 12.75 -15.06 7.61
C SER A 258 13.02 -15.24 9.10
N ASN A 259 13.41 -16.44 9.48
CA ASN A 259 13.88 -16.76 10.83
C ASN A 259 15.40 -16.85 10.90
N ASP A 260 16.11 -16.69 9.78
CA ASP A 260 17.58 -16.74 9.77
C ASP A 260 18.13 -15.48 10.45
N PRO A 261 18.82 -15.61 11.59
CA PRO A 261 19.43 -14.47 12.26
C PRO A 261 20.54 -13.81 11.43
N ARG A 262 21.03 -14.48 10.37
CA ARG A 262 22.09 -14.00 9.46
C ARG A 262 21.56 -13.34 8.19
N SER A 263 20.25 -13.42 7.92
CA SER A 263 19.65 -12.86 6.71
C SER A 263 19.08 -11.46 6.96
N ASP A 264 19.45 -10.51 6.11
CA ASP A 264 18.87 -9.16 6.09
C ASP A 264 17.48 -9.13 5.41
N LYS A 265 17.04 -10.25 4.83
CA LYS A 265 15.73 -10.36 4.20
C LYS A 265 14.65 -10.60 5.27
N GLU A 266 13.54 -9.88 5.16
CA GLU A 266 12.36 -10.07 6.03
C GLU A 266 11.60 -11.38 5.73
N PHE A 267 11.79 -11.97 4.54
CA PHE A 267 11.02 -13.11 4.04
C PHE A 267 11.92 -14.18 3.41
N GLU A 268 11.56 -15.44 3.61
CA GLU A 268 12.17 -16.60 2.96
C GLU A 268 11.28 -17.06 1.80
N LEU A 269 11.71 -16.78 0.57
CA LEU A 269 10.89 -16.98 -0.64
C LEU A 269 10.79 -18.46 -1.05
N SER A 270 11.70 -19.31 -0.55
CA SER A 270 11.64 -20.75 -0.79
C SER A 270 10.68 -21.49 0.15
N ASP A 271 10.44 -20.97 1.36
CA ASP A 271 9.51 -21.56 2.33
C ASP A 271 8.10 -20.98 2.13
N LYS A 272 7.19 -21.79 1.60
CA LYS A 272 5.82 -21.40 1.28
C LYS A 272 4.83 -22.09 2.20
N ARG A 273 3.90 -21.32 2.77
CA ARG A 273 2.88 -21.81 3.70
C ARG A 273 1.50 -21.54 3.15
N VAL A 274 0.65 -22.58 3.16
CA VAL A 274 -0.75 -22.46 2.76
C VAL A 274 -1.58 -22.17 4.01
N LEU A 275 -2.35 -21.09 3.96
CA LEU A 275 -3.23 -20.68 5.05
C LEU A 275 -4.53 -21.50 5.03
N LYS A 276 -5.03 -21.85 6.22
CA LYS A 276 -6.34 -22.48 6.40
C LYS A 276 -7.09 -21.80 7.54
N GLY A 277 -8.40 -21.67 7.40
CA GLY A 277 -9.28 -21.18 8.45
C GLY A 277 -9.69 -19.70 8.28
N PRO A 278 -10.26 -19.09 9.33
CA PRO A 278 -10.86 -17.76 9.22
C PRO A 278 -9.82 -16.68 8.95
N VAL A 279 -10.18 -15.74 8.07
CA VAL A 279 -9.37 -14.57 7.74
C VAL A 279 -10.23 -13.32 7.71
N VAL A 280 -9.62 -12.20 8.09
CA VAL A 280 -10.18 -10.87 7.89
C VAL A 280 -9.53 -10.25 6.66
N VAL A 281 -10.36 -9.77 5.73
CA VAL A 281 -9.91 -9.08 4.53
C VAL A 281 -10.57 -7.71 4.43
N THR A 282 -9.78 -6.70 4.06
CA THR A 282 -10.30 -5.36 3.72
C THR A 282 -9.36 -4.67 2.73
N ARG A 283 -9.74 -3.48 2.27
CA ARG A 283 -8.96 -2.66 1.36
C ARG A 283 -8.91 -1.23 1.88
N ASN A 284 -7.72 -0.64 1.90
CA ASN A 284 -7.58 0.77 2.29
C ASN A 284 -7.74 1.70 1.07
N PRO A 285 -8.32 2.89 1.24
CA PRO A 285 -8.99 3.37 2.45
C PRO A 285 -10.35 2.68 2.68
N CYS A 286 -10.68 2.38 3.93
CA CYS A 286 -11.95 1.75 4.34
C CYS A 286 -12.67 2.62 5.37
N LEU A 287 -13.93 2.98 5.11
CA LEU A 287 -14.71 3.86 5.99
C LEU A 287 -16.00 3.21 6.43
N HIS A 288 -16.65 2.45 5.54
CA HIS A 288 -17.94 1.85 5.81
C HIS A 288 -17.78 0.65 6.75
N PRO A 289 -18.67 0.44 7.74
CA PRO A 289 -18.62 -0.72 8.63
C PRO A 289 -18.65 -2.08 7.90
N GLY A 290 -19.20 -2.11 6.69
CA GLY A 290 -19.23 -3.29 5.81
C GLY A 290 -17.93 -3.59 5.05
N ASP A 291 -16.93 -2.71 5.09
CA ASP A 291 -15.67 -2.85 4.33
C ASP A 291 -14.72 -3.92 4.87
N VAL A 292 -14.96 -4.40 6.09
CA VAL A 292 -14.20 -5.49 6.71
C VAL A 292 -14.99 -6.77 6.53
N ARG A 293 -14.40 -7.72 5.79
CA ARG A 293 -15.02 -9.01 5.48
C ARG A 293 -14.35 -10.13 6.26
N ARG A 294 -15.16 -11.06 6.76
CA ARG A 294 -14.70 -12.33 7.31
C ARG A 294 -14.88 -13.40 6.25
N LEU A 295 -13.77 -13.97 5.79
CA LEU A 295 -13.73 -15.02 4.77
C LEU A 295 -13.03 -16.26 5.34
N VAL A 296 -13.01 -17.36 4.58
CA VAL A 296 -12.34 -18.60 4.99
C VAL A 296 -11.25 -18.94 3.97
N ALA A 297 -10.00 -19.03 4.43
CA ALA A 297 -8.91 -19.54 3.63
C ALA A 297 -9.00 -21.07 3.49
N ILE A 298 -9.00 -21.56 2.27
CA ILE A 298 -9.06 -22.99 1.93
C ILE A 298 -7.77 -23.40 1.20
N ASP A 299 -7.25 -24.58 1.51
CA ASP A 299 -6.12 -25.19 0.79
C ASP A 299 -6.62 -26.04 -0.37
N THR A 300 -6.21 -25.70 -1.58
CA THR A 300 -6.52 -26.46 -2.79
C THR A 300 -5.27 -26.60 -3.67
N PRO A 301 -4.89 -27.84 -4.08
CA PRO A 301 -3.73 -28.06 -4.93
C PRO A 301 -3.75 -27.28 -6.26
N LYS A 302 -4.94 -26.98 -6.80
CA LYS A 302 -5.10 -26.26 -8.07
C LYS A 302 -4.60 -24.82 -8.03
N LEU A 303 -4.49 -24.21 -6.83
CA LEU A 303 -4.09 -22.81 -6.65
C LEU A 303 -2.72 -22.65 -5.99
N ARG A 304 -2.04 -23.75 -5.59
CA ARG A 304 -0.72 -23.71 -4.92
C ARG A 304 0.42 -23.13 -5.77
N HIS A 305 0.20 -22.78 -7.02
CA HIS A 305 1.17 -22.00 -7.80
C HIS A 305 1.11 -20.50 -7.54
N LEU A 306 0.01 -20.01 -6.96
CA LEU A 306 -0.17 -18.62 -6.59
C LEU A 306 0.41 -18.39 -5.19
N VAL A 307 1.32 -17.43 -5.06
CA VAL A 307 2.07 -17.12 -3.84
C VAL A 307 2.11 -15.60 -3.66
N ASP A 308 1.96 -15.16 -2.42
CA ASP A 308 2.02 -13.76 -2.00
C ASP A 308 0.98 -12.85 -2.70
N CYS A 309 -0.18 -13.43 -2.99
CA CYS A 309 -1.40 -12.79 -3.46
C CYS A 309 -2.61 -13.46 -2.80
N VAL A 310 -3.74 -12.75 -2.73
CA VAL A 310 -5.02 -13.31 -2.26
C VAL A 310 -5.86 -13.67 -3.47
N VAL A 311 -6.33 -14.92 -3.52
CA VAL A 311 -7.13 -15.43 -4.64
C VAL A 311 -8.60 -15.43 -4.23
N PHE A 312 -9.41 -14.72 -5.00
CA PHE A 312 -10.85 -14.60 -4.81
C PHE A 312 -11.64 -15.54 -5.75
N PRO A 313 -12.84 -15.99 -5.35
CA PRO A 313 -13.70 -16.81 -6.19
C PRO A 313 -14.21 -16.00 -7.39
N LYS A 314 -14.47 -16.70 -8.50
CA LYS A 314 -15.06 -16.12 -9.71
C LYS A 314 -16.60 -16.25 -9.79
N THR A 315 -17.22 -16.73 -8.71
CA THR A 315 -18.66 -17.01 -8.61
C THR A 315 -19.20 -16.58 -7.26
N GLY A 316 -20.49 -16.23 -7.21
CA GLY A 316 -21.20 -15.85 -5.99
C GLY A 316 -22.19 -14.73 -6.25
N GLN A 317 -22.66 -14.09 -5.18
CA GLN A 317 -23.65 -13.01 -5.27
C GLN A 317 -23.02 -11.66 -5.65
N ARG A 318 -21.81 -11.40 -5.15
CA ARG A 318 -21.04 -10.17 -5.42
C ARG A 318 -19.54 -10.51 -5.35
N PRO A 319 -18.66 -9.91 -6.16
CA PRO A 319 -17.22 -10.12 -6.02
C PRO A 319 -16.72 -9.58 -4.66
N HIS A 320 -16.01 -10.40 -3.88
CA HIS A 320 -15.43 -9.94 -2.60
C HIS A 320 -14.55 -8.68 -2.71
N PRO A 321 -13.72 -8.50 -3.76
CA PRO A 321 -13.08 -7.22 -4.06
C PRO A 321 -14.01 -6.00 -3.93
N SER A 322 -15.18 -6.08 -4.56
CA SER A 322 -16.19 -5.00 -4.59
C SER A 322 -16.87 -4.79 -3.25
N GLU A 323 -16.93 -5.81 -2.39
CA GLU A 323 -17.49 -5.70 -1.04
C GLU A 323 -16.59 -4.88 -0.10
N MET A 324 -15.32 -4.70 -0.46
CA MET A 324 -14.30 -4.05 0.38
C MET A 324 -13.91 -2.69 -0.22
N ALA A 325 -14.60 -1.64 0.21
CA ALA A 325 -14.40 -0.28 -0.26
C ALA A 325 -14.52 -0.13 -1.79
N GLY A 326 -15.26 -1.00 -2.48
CA GLY A 326 -15.41 -0.95 -3.94
C GLY A 326 -14.15 -1.33 -4.71
N GLY A 327 -13.33 -2.24 -4.19
CA GLY A 327 -12.09 -2.68 -4.85
C GLY A 327 -12.31 -3.52 -6.11
N ASP A 328 -11.25 -3.63 -6.90
CA ASP A 328 -11.19 -4.41 -8.14
C ASP A 328 -9.90 -5.26 -8.20
N LEU A 329 -9.60 -5.86 -9.36
CA LEU A 329 -8.40 -6.68 -9.56
C LEU A 329 -7.41 -6.01 -10.52
N ASP A 330 -7.40 -4.67 -10.61
CA ASP A 330 -6.56 -3.90 -11.53
C ASP A 330 -5.17 -3.50 -10.95
N GLY A 331 -4.94 -3.92 -9.71
CA GLY A 331 -3.71 -3.73 -8.95
C GLY A 331 -3.94 -3.47 -7.46
N ASP A 332 -5.18 -3.52 -7.00
CA ASP A 332 -5.54 -3.33 -5.59
C ASP A 332 -4.78 -4.30 -4.66
N LEU A 333 -4.40 -3.76 -3.52
CA LEU A 333 -3.77 -4.49 -2.43
C LEU A 333 -4.74 -4.62 -1.26
N TYR A 334 -4.92 -5.85 -0.80
CA TYR A 334 -5.83 -6.22 0.27
C TYR A 334 -5.07 -6.47 1.57
N PHE A 335 -5.55 -5.87 2.64
CA PHE A 335 -5.19 -6.24 3.99
C PHE A 335 -5.75 -7.64 4.25
N VAL A 336 -4.89 -8.62 4.49
CA VAL A 336 -5.26 -10.01 4.79
C VAL A 336 -4.68 -10.38 6.14
N CYS A 337 -5.53 -10.68 7.12
CA CYS A 337 -5.13 -10.93 8.50
C CYS A 337 -5.75 -12.22 9.03
N TRP A 338 -4.91 -13.10 9.58
CA TRP A 338 -5.30 -14.33 10.29
C TRP A 338 -4.75 -14.35 11.72
N TYR A 339 -4.38 -13.19 12.25
CA TYR A 339 -4.04 -13.02 13.66
C TYR A 339 -5.31 -13.16 14.51
N LYS A 340 -5.45 -14.31 15.19
CA LYS A 340 -6.67 -14.70 15.90
C LYS A 340 -7.30 -13.58 16.76
N PRO A 341 -6.54 -12.79 17.54
CA PRO A 341 -7.13 -11.71 18.35
C PRO A 341 -7.76 -10.56 17.55
N LEU A 342 -7.48 -10.43 16.26
CA LEU A 342 -8.09 -9.44 15.35
C LEU A 342 -9.21 -10.03 14.48
N ILE A 343 -9.58 -11.30 14.67
CA ILE A 343 -10.69 -11.93 13.94
C ILE A 343 -11.98 -11.74 14.77
N PRO A 344 -13.00 -11.03 14.25
CA PRO A 344 -14.26 -10.86 14.95
C PRO A 344 -14.98 -12.19 15.19
N SER A 345 -15.59 -12.34 16.37
CA SER A 345 -16.38 -13.53 16.75
C SER A 345 -17.45 -13.85 15.71
N GLN A 346 -17.69 -15.15 15.46
CA GLN A 346 -18.71 -15.61 14.52
C GLN A 346 -20.12 -15.14 14.89
N GLU A 347 -20.38 -14.92 16.19
CA GLU A 347 -21.65 -14.42 16.72
C GLU A 347 -21.92 -12.96 16.33
N ILE A 348 -20.88 -12.19 15.96
CA ILE A 348 -21.03 -10.81 15.53
C ILE A 348 -21.50 -10.81 14.08
N SER A 349 -22.70 -10.25 13.87
CA SER A 349 -23.22 -9.95 12.53
C SER A 349 -22.35 -8.88 11.88
N LEU A 350 -21.86 -9.17 10.69
CA LEU A 350 -21.17 -8.16 9.89
C LEU A 350 -22.19 -7.21 9.27
N TYR A 351 -21.72 -6.00 8.97
CA TYR A 351 -22.50 -5.05 8.19
C TYR A 351 -22.51 -5.46 6.73
N ASP A 352 -23.63 -5.19 6.07
CA ASP A 352 -23.70 -5.36 4.62
C ASP A 352 -22.72 -4.41 3.92
N PRO A 353 -22.04 -4.86 2.85
CA PRO A 353 -21.21 -3.99 2.05
C PRO A 353 -22.05 -2.85 1.44
N MET A 354 -21.50 -1.64 1.43
CA MET A 354 -22.12 -0.50 0.76
C MET A 354 -22.24 -0.76 -0.76
N ASP A 355 -23.19 -0.12 -1.42
CA ASP A 355 -23.16 -0.04 -2.87
C ASP A 355 -22.05 0.94 -3.30
N TYR A 356 -21.09 0.43 -4.08
CA TYR A 356 -19.95 1.18 -4.58
C TYR A 356 -20.10 1.54 -6.06
N LYS A 357 -21.34 1.52 -6.59
CA LYS A 357 -21.61 1.88 -7.97
C LYS A 357 -21.20 3.34 -8.25
N ALA A 358 -20.26 3.50 -9.17
CA ALA A 358 -19.82 4.82 -9.61
C ALA A 358 -20.97 5.62 -10.25
N PRO A 359 -21.01 6.95 -10.07
CA PRO A 359 -21.98 7.80 -10.76
C PRO A 359 -21.79 7.71 -12.27
N PRO A 360 -22.86 7.97 -13.06
CA PRO A 360 -22.73 8.03 -14.51
C PRO A 360 -21.69 9.07 -14.91
N LYS A 361 -20.93 8.80 -15.97
CA LYS A 361 -19.95 9.75 -16.48
C LYS A 361 -20.66 10.99 -17.01
N ARG A 362 -20.09 12.16 -16.76
CA ARG A 362 -20.49 13.40 -17.41
C ARG A 362 -19.93 13.41 -18.83
N GLU A 363 -20.78 13.07 -19.80
CA GLU A 363 -20.45 13.01 -21.24
C GLU A 363 -21.07 14.20 -21.97
N ASP A 364 -20.62 15.41 -21.61
CA ASP A 364 -21.17 16.67 -22.10
C ASP A 364 -20.38 17.28 -23.27
N ARG A 365 -19.47 16.51 -23.87
CA ARG A 365 -18.60 16.95 -24.97
C ARG A 365 -18.63 15.96 -26.12
N THR A 366 -18.76 16.49 -27.34
CA THR A 366 -18.57 15.72 -28.58
C THR A 366 -17.09 15.50 -28.86
N GLU A 367 -16.26 16.53 -28.71
CA GLU A 367 -14.79 16.45 -28.79
C GLU A 367 -14.18 17.16 -27.58
N ILE A 368 -13.09 16.61 -27.04
CA ILE A 368 -12.42 17.14 -25.85
C ILE A 368 -11.23 17.99 -26.31
N THR A 369 -11.28 19.29 -25.99
CA THR A 369 -10.23 20.25 -26.35
C THR A 369 -9.21 20.44 -25.23
N SER A 370 -8.09 21.10 -25.54
CA SER A 370 -7.13 21.50 -24.51
C SER A 370 -7.72 22.48 -23.50
N ALA A 371 -8.68 23.31 -23.88
CA ALA A 371 -9.36 24.23 -22.95
C ALA A 371 -10.23 23.46 -21.94
N ASP A 372 -10.94 22.42 -22.38
CA ASP A 372 -11.71 21.54 -21.50
C ASP A 372 -10.81 20.85 -20.47
N MET A 373 -9.65 20.35 -20.89
CA MET A 373 -8.68 19.73 -19.98
C MET A 373 -8.13 20.72 -18.95
N THR A 374 -7.78 21.94 -19.37
CA THR A 374 -7.30 22.99 -18.45
C THR A 374 -8.37 23.33 -17.42
N GLN A 375 -9.61 23.54 -17.86
CA GLN A 375 -10.73 23.82 -16.94
C GLN A 375 -10.95 22.66 -15.97
N TYR A 376 -10.93 21.42 -16.47
CA TYR A 376 -11.08 20.24 -15.63
C TYR A 376 -9.98 20.12 -14.55
N ILE A 377 -8.72 20.45 -14.87
CA ILE A 377 -7.63 20.45 -13.88
C ILE A 377 -7.88 21.52 -12.79
N VAL A 378 -8.34 22.71 -13.18
CA VAL A 378 -8.71 23.77 -12.22
C VAL A 378 -9.86 23.30 -11.32
N ASP A 379 -10.89 22.69 -11.90
CA ASP A 379 -12.03 22.15 -11.15
C ASP A 379 -11.59 21.02 -10.22
N TYR A 380 -10.72 20.11 -10.68
CA TYR A 380 -10.15 19.04 -9.86
C TYR A 380 -9.41 19.59 -8.63
N ILE A 381 -8.54 20.59 -8.80
CA ILE A 381 -7.79 21.21 -7.70
C ILE A 381 -8.76 21.87 -6.69
N ARG A 382 -9.83 22.49 -7.18
CA ARG A 382 -10.84 23.14 -6.31
C ARG A 382 -11.71 22.15 -5.56
N MET A 383 -12.02 21.01 -6.17
CA MET A 383 -12.98 20.03 -5.67
C MET A 383 -12.34 18.82 -4.96
N ASP A 384 -11.01 18.78 -4.82
CA ASP A 384 -10.34 17.73 -4.05
C ASP A 384 -10.59 17.87 -2.54
N ILE A 385 -11.61 17.16 -2.09
CA ILE A 385 -12.14 17.20 -0.71
C ILE A 385 -11.93 15.89 0.04
N LEU A 386 -11.24 14.90 -0.54
CA LEU A 386 -11.06 13.57 0.07
C LEU A 386 -10.47 13.67 1.48
N GLY A 387 -9.47 14.54 1.65
CA GLY A 387 -8.85 14.79 2.95
C GLY A 387 -9.80 15.44 3.97
N VAL A 388 -10.76 16.23 3.51
CA VAL A 388 -11.79 16.84 4.38
C VAL A 388 -12.80 15.78 4.84
N ILE A 389 -13.26 14.93 3.91
CA ILE A 389 -14.20 13.84 4.20
C ILE A 389 -13.57 12.85 5.17
N ASP A 390 -12.36 12.35 4.89
CA ASP A 390 -11.66 11.36 5.71
C ASP A 390 -11.40 11.89 7.14
N ASN A 391 -10.95 13.14 7.27
CA ASN A 391 -10.74 13.76 8.59
C ASN A 391 -12.05 14.00 9.34
N SER A 392 -13.12 14.39 8.64
CA SER A 392 -14.45 14.55 9.24
C SER A 392 -14.99 13.21 9.72
N HIS A 393 -14.85 12.15 8.92
CA HIS A 393 -15.26 10.80 9.27
C HIS A 393 -14.54 10.31 10.53
N LYS A 394 -13.21 10.44 10.60
CA LYS A 394 -12.42 10.12 11.80
C LYS A 394 -12.91 10.88 13.04
N ALA A 395 -13.12 12.18 12.94
CA ALA A 395 -13.53 13.00 14.08
C ALA A 395 -14.96 12.68 14.56
N LEU A 396 -15.89 12.44 13.64
CA LEU A 396 -17.27 12.09 13.97
C LEU A 396 -17.39 10.65 14.48
N ALA A 397 -16.67 9.70 13.87
CA ALA A 397 -16.61 8.32 14.35
C ALA A 397 -16.04 8.25 15.76
N ASP A 398 -15.08 9.11 16.13
CA ASP A 398 -14.61 9.21 17.51
C ASP A 398 -15.68 9.80 18.45
N LYS A 399 -16.32 10.90 18.04
CA LYS A 399 -17.24 11.68 18.87
C LYS A 399 -18.58 10.99 19.12
N LEU A 400 -19.15 10.35 18.09
CA LEU A 400 -20.51 9.82 18.11
C LEU A 400 -20.56 8.43 18.75
N LYS A 401 -21.62 8.15 19.51
CA LYS A 401 -21.78 6.90 20.27
C LYS A 401 -21.78 5.67 19.36
N LYS A 402 -22.50 5.73 18.22
CA LYS A 402 -22.56 4.66 17.20
C LYS A 402 -21.29 4.54 16.35
N GLY A 403 -20.29 5.41 16.55
CA GLY A 403 -19.04 5.38 15.82
C GLY A 403 -19.25 5.42 14.31
N VAL A 404 -18.58 4.50 13.59
CA VAL A 404 -18.67 4.36 12.12
C VAL A 404 -20.05 3.96 11.61
N GLN A 405 -20.96 3.52 12.50
CA GLN A 405 -22.35 3.19 12.17
C GLN A 405 -23.32 4.37 12.35
N SER A 406 -22.82 5.57 12.69
CA SER A 406 -23.69 6.75 12.75
C SER A 406 -24.09 7.19 11.34
N GLU A 407 -25.28 7.77 11.20
CA GLU A 407 -25.78 8.27 9.91
C GLU A 407 -24.81 9.25 9.26
N GLU A 408 -24.16 10.12 10.06
CA GLU A 408 -23.13 11.02 9.54
C GLU A 408 -21.90 10.29 8.99
N CYS A 409 -21.46 9.19 9.62
CA CYS A 409 -20.31 8.43 9.15
C CYS A 409 -20.65 7.63 7.89
N LEU A 410 -21.86 7.06 7.83
CA LEU A 410 -22.36 6.37 6.63
C LEU A 410 -22.46 7.32 5.43
N PHE A 411 -23.03 8.52 5.64
CA PHE A 411 -23.06 9.57 4.62
C PHE A 411 -21.64 9.97 4.16
N LEU A 412 -20.70 10.11 5.09
CA LEU A 412 -19.31 10.43 4.75
C LEU A 412 -18.61 9.28 4.02
N ALA A 413 -18.91 8.02 4.32
CA ALA A 413 -18.39 6.87 3.61
C ALA A 413 -18.91 6.82 2.15
N GLU A 414 -20.20 7.09 1.96
CA GLU A 414 -20.80 7.22 0.62
C GLU A 414 -20.17 8.40 -0.16
N ALA A 415 -20.10 9.59 0.45
CA ALA A 415 -19.47 10.75 -0.15
C ALA A 415 -17.98 10.52 -0.48
N HIS A 416 -17.27 9.77 0.35
CA HIS A 416 -15.88 9.37 0.09
C HIS A 416 -15.79 8.48 -1.15
N SER A 417 -16.66 7.48 -1.28
CA SER A 417 -16.74 6.62 -2.46
C SER A 417 -16.97 7.45 -3.74
N TYR A 418 -17.95 8.35 -3.72
CA TYR A 418 -18.21 9.26 -4.83
C TYR A 418 -16.98 10.13 -5.17
N ALA A 419 -16.33 10.71 -4.16
CA ALA A 419 -15.15 11.56 -4.34
C ALA A 419 -13.94 10.81 -4.94
N VAL A 420 -13.78 9.50 -4.68
CA VAL A 420 -12.70 8.69 -5.25
C VAL A 420 -12.86 8.52 -6.77
N ASP A 421 -14.09 8.36 -7.25
CA ASP A 421 -14.37 8.19 -8.69
C ASP A 421 -14.70 9.49 -9.42
N ALA A 422 -15.01 10.58 -8.70
CA ALA A 422 -15.25 11.90 -9.25
C ALA A 422 -14.21 12.35 -10.29
N PRO A 423 -12.90 12.11 -10.11
CA PRO A 423 -11.92 12.47 -11.13
C PRO A 423 -12.14 11.72 -12.45
N LYS A 424 -12.60 10.46 -12.41
CA LYS A 424 -12.83 9.68 -13.63
C LYS A 424 -14.18 9.98 -14.27
N THR A 425 -15.21 10.26 -13.46
CA THR A 425 -16.59 10.46 -13.91
C THR A 425 -16.91 11.90 -14.27
N GLY A 426 -16.13 12.87 -13.74
CA GLY A 426 -16.42 14.30 -13.86
C GLY A 426 -17.62 14.74 -13.02
N GLN A 427 -18.11 13.88 -12.11
CA GLN A 427 -19.20 14.19 -11.17
C GLN A 427 -18.65 14.24 -9.75
N TRP A 428 -18.72 15.43 -9.15
CA TRP A 428 -18.26 15.67 -7.78
C TRP A 428 -19.41 15.53 -6.80
N PRO A 429 -19.19 14.98 -5.60
CA PRO A 429 -20.24 14.84 -4.60
C PRO A 429 -20.76 16.22 -4.17
N ASP A 430 -22.08 16.33 -3.99
CA ASP A 430 -22.66 17.50 -3.33
C ASP A 430 -22.37 17.44 -1.82
N LEU A 431 -21.82 18.53 -1.29
CA LEU A 431 -21.50 18.68 0.12
C LEU A 431 -22.56 19.45 0.90
N ASN A 432 -23.67 19.82 0.26
CA ASN A 432 -24.83 20.37 0.92
C ASN A 432 -25.41 19.29 1.86
N GLY A 433 -25.01 19.34 3.13
CA GLY A 433 -25.34 18.33 4.15
C GLY A 433 -24.12 17.79 4.91
N LEU A 434 -22.90 18.11 4.45
CA LEU A 434 -21.65 17.73 5.12
C LEU A 434 -21.57 18.40 6.49
N LYS A 435 -21.87 17.63 7.56
CA LYS A 435 -21.72 18.10 8.93
C LYS A 435 -20.25 18.07 9.34
N LEU A 436 -19.55 19.18 9.10
CA LEU A 436 -18.15 19.30 9.54
C LEU A 436 -18.04 19.30 11.08
N PRO A 437 -17.06 18.57 11.64
CA PRO A 437 -16.84 18.55 13.08
C PRO A 437 -16.39 19.93 13.60
N LYS A 438 -17.04 20.40 14.67
CA LYS A 438 -16.69 21.66 15.35
C LYS A 438 -15.43 21.56 16.22
N SER A 439 -15.07 20.35 16.63
CA SER A 439 -13.88 20.05 17.43
C SER A 439 -13.34 18.68 17.06
N TYR A 440 -12.03 18.50 17.22
CA TYR A 440 -11.28 17.31 16.78
C TYR A 440 -10.70 16.55 17.96
N PRO A 441 -10.60 15.21 17.90
CA PRO A 441 -9.96 14.44 18.95
C PRO A 441 -8.45 14.69 19.00
N ASP A 442 -7.86 14.56 20.19
CA ASP A 442 -6.47 14.85 20.50
C ASP A 442 -5.45 14.08 19.64
N PHE A 443 -5.79 12.85 19.22
CA PHE A 443 -4.94 12.05 18.33
C PHE A 443 -4.82 12.61 16.91
N MET A 444 -5.70 13.52 16.49
CA MET A 444 -5.60 14.18 15.17
C MET A 444 -4.63 15.37 15.16
N MET A 445 -4.10 15.77 16.32
CA MET A 445 -3.03 16.77 16.46
C MET A 445 -3.30 18.10 15.73
N LYS A 446 -4.56 18.55 15.68
CA LYS A 446 -4.90 19.85 15.08
C LYS A 446 -4.42 20.99 15.99
N THR A 447 -3.61 21.89 15.45
CA THR A 447 -3.10 23.07 16.16
C THR A 447 -3.95 24.31 15.89
N ASP A 448 -4.68 24.32 14.78
CA ASP A 448 -5.47 25.44 14.26
C ASP A 448 -6.97 25.36 14.58
N LYS A 449 -7.42 24.28 15.25
CA LYS A 449 -8.83 23.99 15.54
C LYS A 449 -9.03 23.57 17.00
N PRO A 450 -10.23 23.76 17.57
CA PRO A 450 -10.55 23.26 18.91
C PRO A 450 -10.38 21.75 19.01
N THR A 451 -9.70 21.29 20.06
CA THR A 451 -9.45 19.85 20.31
C THR A 451 -10.07 19.36 21.62
N TYR A 452 -10.41 18.06 21.69
CA TYR A 452 -10.86 17.39 22.91
C TYR A 452 -10.09 16.09 23.16
N ARG A 453 -10.02 15.65 24.42
CA ARG A 453 -9.41 14.37 24.79
C ARG A 453 -10.34 13.21 24.42
N SER A 454 -9.99 12.42 23.40
CA SER A 454 -10.78 11.25 22.99
C SER A 454 -10.81 10.19 24.09
N LYS A 455 -11.98 9.62 24.38
CA LYS A 455 -12.15 8.50 25.32
C LYS A 455 -12.06 7.13 24.65
N LYS A 456 -12.03 7.07 23.32
CA LYS A 456 -11.98 5.83 22.53
C LYS A 456 -10.54 5.35 22.30
N LEU A 457 -10.41 4.18 21.70
CA LEU A 457 -9.17 3.47 21.46
C LEU A 457 -8.07 4.32 20.82
N LEU A 458 -8.35 5.04 19.73
CA LEU A 458 -7.34 5.87 19.06
C LEU A 458 -6.76 6.95 19.98
N GLY A 459 -7.58 7.57 20.83
CA GLY A 459 -7.10 8.49 21.86
C GLY A 459 -6.21 7.81 22.89
N LYS A 460 -6.53 6.57 23.30
CA LYS A 460 -5.71 5.79 24.23
C LYS A 460 -4.34 5.45 23.62
N LEU A 461 -4.33 4.95 22.38
CA LEU A 461 -3.11 4.62 21.63
C LEU A 461 -2.20 5.85 21.47
N TYR A 462 -2.77 6.96 21.01
CA TYR A 462 -2.04 8.22 20.85
C TYR A 462 -1.36 8.68 22.14
N ARG A 463 -2.10 8.70 23.26
CA ARG A 463 -1.55 9.14 24.55
C ARG A 463 -0.49 8.19 25.08
N SER A 464 -0.66 6.88 24.91
CA SER A 464 0.38 5.90 25.27
C SER A 464 1.67 6.12 24.47
N CYS A 465 1.56 6.24 23.14
CA CYS A 465 2.68 6.53 22.25
C CYS A 465 3.33 7.90 22.58
N ARG A 466 2.54 8.92 22.90
CA ARG A 466 3.03 10.24 23.28
C ARG A 466 3.80 10.21 24.60
N SER A 467 3.32 9.46 25.59
CA SER A 467 4.02 9.27 26.87
C SER A 467 5.36 8.57 26.65
N PHE A 468 5.40 7.51 25.84
CA PHE A 468 6.64 6.83 25.46
C PHE A 468 7.63 7.78 24.78
N LYS A 469 7.16 8.57 23.80
CA LYS A 469 7.99 9.57 23.12
C LYS A 469 8.62 10.55 24.10
N LYS A 470 7.82 11.10 25.03
CA LYS A 470 8.30 12.06 26.03
C LYS A 470 9.39 11.45 26.93
N LEU A 471 9.17 10.22 27.42
CA LEU A 471 10.16 9.50 28.22
C LEU A 471 11.46 9.25 27.46
N ALA A 472 11.37 8.91 26.17
CA ALA A 472 12.54 8.71 25.31
C ALA A 472 13.31 10.03 25.08
N GLU A 473 12.61 11.15 24.91
CA GLU A 473 13.23 12.49 24.79
C GLU A 473 13.90 12.92 26.10
N ASP A 474 13.27 12.69 27.24
CA ASP A 474 13.81 13.02 28.56
C ASP A 474 15.05 12.19 28.92
N SER A 475 15.15 10.97 28.37
CA SER A 475 16.27 10.03 28.60
C SER A 475 17.41 10.15 27.58
N ALA A 476 17.24 10.95 26.52
CA ALA A 476 18.23 11.04 25.46
C ALA A 476 19.51 11.77 25.93
N PRO A 477 20.71 11.31 25.54
CA PRO A 477 21.95 12.03 25.82
C PRO A 477 21.90 13.43 25.20
N LYS A 478 22.11 14.47 26.02
CA LYS A 478 22.10 15.87 25.56
C LYS A 478 23.38 16.27 24.84
N GLU A 479 24.46 15.50 25.01
CA GLU A 479 25.74 15.75 24.36
C GLU A 479 25.95 14.81 23.19
N ILE A 480 26.23 15.40 22.02
CA ILE A 480 26.72 14.68 20.85
C ILE A 480 28.15 14.26 21.19
N THR A 481 28.40 12.97 21.34
CA THR A 481 29.74 12.44 21.54
C THR A 481 30.60 12.86 20.34
N LYS A 482 31.68 13.62 20.58
CA LYS A 482 32.60 13.98 19.49
C LYS A 482 33.13 12.70 18.85
N PRO A 483 33.14 12.59 17.51
CA PRO A 483 33.66 11.42 16.84
C PRO A 483 35.12 11.21 17.25
N CYS A 484 35.46 9.98 17.63
CA CYS A 484 36.84 9.58 17.89
C CYS A 484 37.46 9.09 16.58
N LEU A 485 38.78 9.27 16.46
CA LEU A 485 39.53 8.74 15.32
C LEU A 485 39.53 7.21 15.38
N ASP A 486 39.00 6.55 14.35
CA ASP A 486 39.11 5.10 14.22
C ASP A 486 40.52 4.73 13.73
N PRO A 487 41.34 4.04 14.55
CA PRO A 487 42.68 3.64 14.17
C PRO A 487 42.72 2.73 12.93
N ASN A 488 41.65 1.98 12.66
CA ASN A 488 41.57 1.09 11.49
C ASN A 488 41.47 1.86 10.16
N LEU A 489 41.06 3.14 10.21
CA LEU A 489 41.00 4.01 9.03
C LEU A 489 42.34 4.72 8.75
N LEU A 490 43.36 4.54 9.60
CA LEU A 490 44.67 5.15 9.41
C LEU A 490 45.56 4.29 8.51
N VAL A 491 45.83 4.78 7.31
CA VAL A 491 46.78 4.15 6.37
C VAL A 491 48.19 4.69 6.57
N ALA A 492 49.20 3.82 6.50
CA ALA A 492 50.60 4.25 6.59
C ALA A 492 50.90 5.37 5.58
N GLY A 493 51.48 6.48 6.06
CA GLY A 493 51.79 7.65 5.22
C GLY A 493 50.65 8.67 5.05
N TYR A 494 49.47 8.47 5.64
CA TYR A 494 48.30 9.37 5.51
C TYR A 494 48.61 10.84 5.81
N ARG A 495 49.58 11.11 6.68
CA ARG A 495 49.98 12.48 7.07
C ARG A 495 50.34 13.38 5.89
N ARG A 496 50.84 12.81 4.78
CA ARG A 496 51.19 13.56 3.55
C ARG A 496 49.98 14.12 2.81
N PHE A 497 48.79 13.57 3.07
CA PHE A 497 47.55 13.93 2.37
C PHE A 497 46.60 14.77 3.23
N LEU A 498 46.99 15.17 4.45
CA LEU A 498 46.09 15.86 5.38
C LEU A 498 45.59 17.21 4.88
N ASP A 499 46.44 17.99 4.21
CA ASP A 499 46.04 19.32 3.72
C ASP A 499 45.12 19.22 2.50
N GLU A 500 45.38 18.28 1.59
CA GLU A 500 44.47 17.97 0.49
C GLU A 500 43.12 17.44 1.01
N ALA A 501 43.14 16.51 1.98
CA ALA A 501 41.94 15.98 2.60
C ALA A 501 41.09 17.07 3.29
N LYS A 502 41.72 18.06 3.94
CA LYS A 502 41.00 19.21 4.51
C LYS A 502 40.31 20.04 3.42
N ASN A 503 40.97 20.29 2.29
CA ASN A 503 40.38 21.04 1.18
C ASN A 503 39.16 20.31 0.61
N VAL A 504 39.30 19.00 0.37
CA VAL A 504 38.18 18.16 -0.11
C VAL A 504 37.04 18.11 0.91
N TYR A 505 37.35 18.01 2.21
CA TYR A 505 36.34 18.04 3.26
C TYR A 505 35.60 19.38 3.33
N GLN A 506 36.31 20.51 3.21
CA GLN A 506 35.68 21.83 3.15
C GLN A 506 34.76 21.96 1.94
N GLU A 507 35.20 21.48 0.77
CA GLU A 507 34.35 21.45 -0.42
C GLU A 507 33.11 20.59 -0.21
N TYR A 508 33.26 19.42 0.40
CA TYR A 508 32.14 18.56 0.78
C TYR A 508 31.15 19.28 1.71
N CYS A 509 31.64 19.94 2.77
CA CYS A 509 30.82 20.72 3.70
C CYS A 509 30.04 21.82 2.97
N LEU A 510 30.71 22.61 2.12
CA LEU A 510 30.06 23.67 1.34
C LEU A 510 28.96 23.12 0.41
N ARG A 511 29.22 21.99 -0.26
CA ARG A 511 28.23 21.32 -1.10
C ARG A 511 27.05 20.81 -0.27
N LEU A 512 27.31 20.26 0.91
CA LEU A 512 26.27 19.77 1.81
C LEU A 512 25.42 20.92 2.34
N ASP A 513 26.04 22.02 2.79
CA ASP A 513 25.35 23.23 3.24
C ASP A 513 24.47 23.82 2.13
N HIS A 514 24.98 23.85 0.89
CA HIS A 514 24.19 24.28 -0.26
C HIS A 514 22.96 23.39 -0.49
N ILE A 515 23.13 22.06 -0.46
CA ILE A 515 22.03 21.11 -0.58
C ILE A 515 21.01 21.32 0.56
N MET A 516 21.49 21.45 1.79
CA MET A 516 20.64 21.68 2.96
C MET A 516 19.87 22.99 2.84
N GLY A 517 20.50 24.06 2.33
CA GLY A 517 19.86 25.33 2.01
C GLY A 517 18.77 25.20 0.94
N ILE A 518 19.01 24.43 -0.14
CA ILE A 518 18.00 24.12 -1.16
C ILE A 518 16.77 23.44 -0.54
N TYR A 519 16.98 22.54 0.42
CA TYR A 519 15.90 21.81 1.08
C TYR A 519 15.37 22.46 2.36
N GLY A 520 15.86 23.65 2.74
CA GLY A 520 15.42 24.39 3.94
C GLY A 520 15.73 23.70 5.26
N ILE A 521 16.79 22.89 5.32
CA ILE A 521 17.20 22.16 6.53
C ILE A 521 18.15 23.06 7.33
N ASN A 522 17.68 23.56 8.48
CA ASN A 522 18.49 24.33 9.42
C ASN A 522 19.12 23.38 10.46
N THR A 523 20.44 23.41 10.62
CA THR A 523 21.21 22.68 11.64
C THR A 523 21.41 23.47 12.92
#